data_AF-A0A2W6CSL8-F1
#
_entry.id   AF-A0A2W6CSL8-F1
#
_cell.length_a   1.000
_cell.length_b   1.000
_cell.length_c   1.000
_cell.angle_alpha   90.00
_cell.angle_beta   90.00
_cell.angle_gamma   90.00
#
_symmetry.space_group_name_H-M   'P 1'
#
loop_
_entity.id
_entity.type
_entity.pdbx_description
1 polymer ?
#
loop_
_entity_poly.entity_id
_entity_poly.type
_entity_poly.pdbx_seq_one_letter_code
_entity_poly.pdbx_strand_id
1 'polypeptide(L)'
;MMPRARLCGRALAAGRVAIGVVALVRPALMARTWVGAAEAAGPAAVVLGRAAGGRDIALGAGALLASLRGNGRGLLGWTVAGSFCDAVDVATTVASWRELPPLERCAVVGAASSGVALGALTVVLSRRG
;
A
#
# COMPACT_ATOMS: atom_id res chain seq x y z
N MET A 1 -13.57 -1.99 -18.35
CA MET A 1 -12.18 -2.19 -17.86
C MET A 1 -11.58 -3.40 -18.55
N MET A 2 -10.44 -3.19 -19.23
CA MET A 2 -9.73 -4.22 -20.00
C MET A 2 -9.27 -5.41 -19.13
N PRO A 3 -9.14 -6.64 -19.68
CA PRO A 3 -8.71 -7.82 -18.93
C PRO A 3 -7.37 -7.64 -18.22
N ARG A 4 -6.38 -7.02 -18.88
CA ARG A 4 -5.05 -6.75 -18.31
C ARG A 4 -5.11 -5.79 -17.13
N ALA A 5 -5.88 -4.70 -17.26
CA ALA A 5 -6.06 -3.73 -16.17
C ALA A 5 -6.71 -4.38 -14.94
N ARG A 6 -7.69 -5.28 -15.15
CA ARG A 6 -8.31 -6.04 -14.05
C ARG A 6 -7.31 -6.98 -13.38
N LEU A 7 -6.44 -7.65 -14.16
CA LEU A 7 -5.40 -8.52 -13.61
C LEU A 7 -4.40 -7.72 -12.76
N CYS A 8 -3.90 -6.59 -13.26
CA CYS A 8 -3.01 -5.70 -12.51
C CYS A 8 -3.66 -5.20 -11.22
N GLY A 9 -4.92 -4.73 -11.28
CA GLY A 9 -5.66 -4.26 -10.11
C GLY A 9 -5.86 -5.36 -9.07
N ARG A 10 -6.15 -6.61 -9.50
CA ARG A 10 -6.27 -7.77 -8.59
C ARG A 10 -4.93 -8.14 -7.95
N ALA A 11 -3.85 -8.15 -8.73
CA ALA A 11 -2.52 -8.48 -8.23
C ALA A 11 -2.06 -7.46 -7.19
N LEU A 12 -2.25 -6.16 -7.47
CA LEU A 12 -1.96 -5.07 -6.52
C LEU A 12 -2.80 -5.22 -5.24
N ALA A 13 -4.10 -5.48 -5.38
CA ALA A 13 -5.00 -5.66 -4.24
C ALA A 13 -4.62 -6.87 -3.38
N ALA A 14 -4.26 -8.01 -3.99
CA ALA A 14 -3.79 -9.19 -3.27
C ALA A 14 -2.47 -8.93 -2.53
N GLY A 15 -1.53 -8.23 -3.18
CA GLY A 15 -0.28 -7.80 -2.56
C GLY A 15 -0.50 -6.95 -1.31
N ARG A 16 -1.42 -5.97 -1.38
CA ARG A 16 -1.80 -5.15 -0.22
C ARG A 16 -2.37 -5.97 0.93
N VAL A 17 -3.28 -6.90 0.65
CA VAL A 17 -3.81 -7.78 1.70
C VAL A 17 -2.69 -8.57 2.35
N ALA A 18 -1.77 -9.15 1.57
CA ALA A 18 -0.65 -9.90 2.10
C ALA A 18 0.27 -9.03 2.98
N ILE A 19 0.67 -7.85 2.50
CA ILE A 19 1.49 -6.90 3.27
C ILE A 19 0.75 -6.47 4.54
N GLY A 20 -0.54 -6.15 4.43
CA GLY A 20 -1.36 -5.72 5.56
C GLY A 20 -1.53 -6.80 6.63
N VAL A 21 -1.68 -8.07 6.23
CA VAL A 21 -1.70 -9.21 7.17
C VAL A 21 -0.35 -9.35 7.87
N VAL A 22 0.76 -9.23 7.15
CA VAL A 22 2.10 -9.25 7.77
C VAL A 22 2.27 -8.09 8.75
N ALA A 23 1.84 -6.88 8.38
CA ALA A 23 1.88 -5.70 9.25
C ALA A 23 0.98 -5.87 10.49
N LEU A 24 -0.16 -6.57 10.38
CA LEU A 24 -1.06 -6.83 11.49
C LEU A 24 -0.49 -7.87 12.48
N VAL A 25 0.04 -8.98 11.96
CA VAL A 25 0.54 -10.12 12.76
C VAL A 25 1.97 -9.89 13.25
N ARG A 26 2.82 -9.28 12.41
CA ARG A 26 4.26 -9.02 12.66
C ARG A 26 4.58 -7.53 12.43
N PRO A 27 3.95 -6.60 13.16
CA PRO A 27 4.10 -5.16 12.95
C PRO A 27 5.55 -4.68 13.03
N ALA A 28 6.33 -5.25 13.96
CA ALA A 28 7.74 -4.89 14.09
C ALA A 28 8.54 -5.19 12.82
N LEU A 29 8.21 -6.23 12.04
CA LEU A 29 8.94 -6.55 10.82
C LEU A 29 8.74 -5.46 9.75
N MET A 30 7.52 -4.92 9.63
CA MET A 30 7.21 -3.82 8.72
C MET A 30 7.67 -2.46 9.26
N ALA A 31 7.54 -2.23 10.57
CA ALA A 31 8.05 -1.02 11.20
C ALA A 31 9.57 -0.91 11.08
N ARG A 32 10.32 -2.03 11.13
CA ARG A 32 11.77 -2.06 10.93
C ARG A 32 12.17 -1.47 9.57
N THR A 33 11.40 -1.74 8.53
CA THR A 33 11.68 -1.20 7.20
C THR A 33 11.33 0.28 7.08
N TRP A 34 10.55 0.85 8.02
CA TRP A 34 10.08 2.23 7.96
C TRP A 34 10.80 3.16 8.94
N VAL A 35 10.90 2.77 10.21
CA VAL A 35 11.46 3.59 11.31
C VAL A 35 12.80 3.05 11.84
N GLY A 36 13.31 1.95 11.26
CA GLY A 36 14.58 1.35 11.68
C GLY A 36 14.45 0.36 12.84
N ALA A 37 15.52 -0.41 13.07
CA ALA A 37 15.50 -1.53 14.02
C ALA A 37 15.31 -1.11 15.49
N ALA A 38 15.84 0.06 15.88
CA ALA A 38 15.76 0.55 17.26
C ALA A 38 14.31 0.87 17.68
N GLU A 39 13.54 1.52 16.80
CA GLU A 39 12.20 2.02 17.12
C GLU A 39 11.08 1.03 16.78
N ALA A 40 11.35 0.04 15.94
CA ALA A 40 10.31 -0.82 15.38
C ALA A 40 9.57 -1.71 16.38
N ALA A 41 10.17 -1.98 17.54
CA ALA A 41 9.53 -2.74 18.62
C ALA A 41 8.79 -1.84 19.62
N GLY A 42 8.88 -0.52 19.48
CA GLY A 42 8.23 0.44 20.38
C GLY A 42 6.70 0.38 20.28
N PRO A 43 5.96 0.69 21.36
CA PRO A 43 4.49 0.65 21.36
C PRO A 43 3.85 1.48 20.24
N ALA A 44 4.39 2.67 19.96
CA ALA A 44 3.91 3.54 18.89
C ALA A 44 4.07 2.88 17.51
N ALA A 45 5.24 2.34 17.21
CA ALA A 45 5.53 1.65 15.96
C ALA A 45 4.63 0.42 15.76
N VAL A 46 4.36 -0.33 16.83
CA VAL A 46 3.48 -1.50 16.80
C VAL A 46 2.03 -1.13 16.54
N VAL A 47 1.50 -0.12 17.25
CA VAL A 47 0.10 0.31 17.07
C VAL A 47 -0.11 0.90 15.68
N LEU A 48 0.77 1.80 15.25
CA LEU A 48 0.68 2.43 13.94
C LEU A 48 0.89 1.41 12.80
N GLY A 49 1.83 0.47 12.97
CA GLY A 49 2.06 -0.61 12.01
C GLY A 49 0.84 -1.52 11.83
N ARG A 50 0.16 -1.88 12.93
CA ARG A 50 -1.09 -2.65 12.85
C ARG A 50 -2.22 -1.86 12.21
N ALA A 51 -2.35 -0.57 12.54
CA ALA A 51 -3.36 0.30 11.95
C ALA A 51 -3.16 0.46 10.43
N ALA A 52 -1.92 0.69 9.99
CA ALA A 52 -1.56 0.73 8.58
C ALA A 52 -1.84 -0.61 7.89
N GLY A 53 -1.50 -1.72 8.54
CA GLY A 53 -1.80 -3.07 8.02
C GLY A 53 -3.29 -3.33 7.86
N GLY A 54 -4.10 -2.96 8.85
CA GLY A 54 -5.56 -3.05 8.78
C GLY A 54 -6.15 -2.23 7.63
N ARG A 55 -5.61 -1.02 7.40
CA ARG A 55 -5.96 -0.16 6.26
C ARG A 55 -5.67 -0.85 4.92
N ASP A 56 -4.48 -1.44 4.75
CA ASP A 56 -4.13 -2.14 3.50
C ASP A 56 -4.98 -3.40 3.26
N ILE A 57 -5.31 -4.14 4.32
CA ILE A 57 -6.27 -5.26 4.23
C ILE A 57 -7.62 -4.74 3.72
N ALA A 58 -8.16 -3.67 4.31
CA ALA A 58 -9.46 -3.13 3.93
C ALA A 58 -9.48 -2.65 2.46
N LEU A 59 -8.47 -1.90 2.05
CA LEU A 59 -8.34 -1.38 0.69
C LEU A 59 -8.20 -2.52 -0.34
N GLY A 60 -7.34 -3.49 -0.06
CA GLY A 60 -7.13 -4.66 -0.92
C GLY A 60 -8.36 -5.57 -0.98
N ALA A 61 -9.01 -5.86 0.15
CA ALA A 61 -10.23 -6.65 0.20
C ALA A 61 -11.38 -5.97 -0.55
N GLY A 62 -11.55 -4.65 -0.40
CA GLY A 62 -12.53 -3.86 -1.14
C GLY A 62 -12.33 -3.94 -2.66
N ALA A 63 -11.09 -3.81 -3.12
CA ALA A 63 -10.72 -3.96 -4.52
C ALA A 63 -11.02 -5.39 -5.05
N LEU A 64 -10.64 -6.43 -4.30
CA LEU A 64 -10.89 -7.82 -4.68
C LEU A 64 -12.39 -8.14 -4.72
N LEU A 65 -13.17 -7.71 -3.72
CA LEU A 65 -14.63 -7.87 -3.73
C LEU A 65 -15.28 -7.19 -4.93
N ALA A 66 -14.86 -5.96 -5.24
CA ALA A 66 -15.36 -5.24 -6.40
C ALA A 66 -15.03 -5.98 -7.71
N SER A 67 -13.82 -6.54 -7.82
CA SER A 67 -13.44 -7.35 -8.97
C SER A 67 -14.26 -8.64 -9.08
N LEU A 68 -14.49 -9.35 -7.97
CA LEU A 68 -15.28 -10.59 -7.95
C LEU A 68 -16.72 -10.36 -8.38
N ARG A 69 -17.30 -9.21 -8.02
CA ARG A 69 -18.64 -8.77 -8.43
C ARG A 69 -18.68 -8.18 -9.86
N GLY A 70 -17.60 -8.24 -10.62
CA GLY A 70 -17.50 -7.64 -11.95
C GLY A 70 -17.50 -6.10 -11.98
N ASN A 71 -17.54 -5.43 -10.81
CA ASN A 71 -17.61 -3.99 -10.66
C ASN A 71 -16.24 -3.32 -10.91
N GLY A 72 -15.95 -3.08 -12.19
CA GLY A 72 -14.69 -2.45 -12.61
C GLY A 72 -14.50 -1.02 -12.08
N ARG A 73 -15.59 -0.25 -11.91
CA ARG A 73 -15.51 1.11 -11.31
C ARG A 73 -15.14 1.02 -9.83
N GLY A 74 -15.69 0.06 -9.10
CA GLY A 74 -15.33 -0.21 -7.71
C GLY A 74 -13.88 -0.64 -7.56
N LEU A 75 -13.40 -1.56 -8.42
CA LEU A 75 -11.99 -1.96 -8.43
C LEU A 75 -11.06 -0.75 -8.65
N LEU A 76 -11.38 0.10 -9.61
CA LEU A 76 -10.64 1.34 -9.86
C LEU A 76 -10.69 2.29 -8.65
N GLY A 77 -11.86 2.50 -8.06
CA GLY A 77 -12.03 3.37 -6.89
C GLY A 77 -11.17 2.95 -5.70
N TRP A 78 -11.20 1.66 -5.35
CA TRP A 78 -10.35 1.12 -4.28
C TRP A 78 -8.86 1.17 -4.62
N THR A 79 -8.50 0.97 -5.88
CA THR A 79 -7.11 1.09 -6.36
C THR A 79 -6.59 2.53 -6.21
N VAL A 80 -7.42 3.52 -6.58
CA VAL A 80 -7.09 4.95 -6.44
C VAL A 80 -6.97 5.33 -4.96
N ALA A 81 -7.89 4.88 -4.12
CA ALA A 81 -7.82 5.11 -2.67
C ALA A 81 -6.54 4.55 -2.06
N GLY A 82 -6.14 3.32 -2.44
CA GLY A 82 -4.87 2.75 -1.99
C GLY A 82 -3.65 3.52 -2.49
N SER A 83 -3.66 3.95 -3.75
CA SER A 83 -2.57 4.77 -4.31
C SER A 83 -2.44 6.13 -3.59
N PHE A 84 -3.56 6.70 -3.14
CA PHE A 84 -3.56 7.90 -2.31
C PHE A 84 -2.91 7.63 -0.94
N CYS A 85 -3.23 6.51 -0.28
CA CYS A 85 -2.57 6.14 0.97
C CYS A 85 -1.06 5.97 0.80
N ASP A 86 -0.59 5.33 -0.27
CA ASP A 86 0.85 5.21 -0.55
C ASP A 86 1.50 6.58 -0.73
N ALA A 87 0.84 7.51 -1.42
CA ALA A 87 1.35 8.87 -1.61
C ALA A 87 1.48 9.62 -0.28
N VAL A 88 0.52 9.41 0.65
CA VAL A 88 0.61 9.95 2.02
C VAL A 88 1.77 9.31 2.79
N ASP A 89 1.98 8.00 2.66
CA ASP A 89 3.10 7.32 3.31
C ASP A 89 4.46 7.80 2.76
N VAL A 90 4.57 8.09 1.46
CA VAL A 90 5.75 8.76 0.87
C VAL A 90 5.91 10.16 1.44
N ALA A 91 4.84 10.97 1.44
CA ALA A 91 4.91 12.36 1.88
C ALA A 91 5.32 12.47 3.36
N THR A 92 4.79 11.61 4.22
CA THR A 92 5.16 11.53 5.64
C THR A 92 6.62 11.09 5.81
N THR A 93 7.06 10.09 5.05
CA THR A 93 8.47 9.64 5.05
C THR A 93 9.43 10.74 4.61
N VAL A 94 9.05 11.53 3.60
CA VAL A 94 9.84 12.68 3.12
C VAL A 94 9.81 13.84 4.12
N ALA A 95 8.68 14.12 4.76
CA ALA A 95 8.59 15.16 5.78
C ALA A 95 9.49 14.85 6.98
N SER A 96 9.56 13.59 7.38
CA SER A 96 10.44 13.10 8.45
C SER A 96 11.80 12.64 7.94
N TRP A 97 12.20 13.03 6.71
CA TRP A 97 13.36 12.44 6.03
C TRP A 97 14.55 12.43 6.97
N ARG A 98 15.00 13.59 7.48
CA ARG A 98 16.23 13.71 8.29
C ARG A 98 16.26 12.92 9.59
N GLU A 99 15.13 12.47 10.10
CA GLU A 99 15.01 11.76 11.39
C GLU A 99 15.07 10.23 11.26
N LEU A 100 14.86 9.70 10.05
CA LEU A 100 14.82 8.25 9.81
C LEU A 100 16.22 7.65 9.55
N PRO A 101 16.49 6.36 9.68
CA PRO A 101 17.78 5.82 9.26
C PRO A 101 17.89 5.69 7.72
N PRO A 102 19.07 5.92 7.11
CA PRO A 102 19.21 6.21 5.67
C PRO A 102 18.90 5.03 4.73
N LEU A 103 19.03 3.77 5.20
CA LEU A 103 18.72 2.58 4.39
C LEU A 103 17.20 2.35 4.29
N GLU A 104 16.51 2.63 5.38
CA GLU A 104 15.08 2.42 5.59
C GLU A 104 14.23 3.45 4.84
N ARG A 105 14.71 4.70 4.74
CA ARG A 105 14.10 5.76 3.92
C ARG A 105 13.95 5.36 2.44
N CYS A 106 14.97 4.72 1.86
CA CYS A 106 14.96 4.28 0.45
C CYS A 106 14.03 3.10 0.20
N ALA A 107 13.90 2.18 1.15
CA ALA A 107 13.01 1.03 1.03
C ALA A 107 11.53 1.45 1.00
N VAL A 108 11.14 2.40 1.86
CA VAL A 108 9.77 2.92 1.93
C VAL A 108 9.42 3.74 0.71
N VAL A 109 10.31 4.66 0.29
CA VAL A 109 10.08 5.44 -0.93
C VAL A 109 10.01 4.53 -2.15
N GLY A 110 10.86 3.52 -2.26
CA GLY A 110 10.83 2.57 -3.38
C GLY A 110 9.52 1.75 -3.41
N ALA A 111 9.10 1.21 -2.27
CA ALA A 111 7.89 0.38 -2.18
C ALA A 111 6.61 1.18 -2.45
N ALA A 112 6.48 2.37 -1.84
CA ALA A 112 5.29 3.20 -1.98
C ALA A 112 5.20 3.89 -3.35
N SER A 113 6.34 4.28 -3.95
CA SER A 113 6.36 4.80 -5.34
C SER A 113 5.92 3.76 -6.36
N SER A 114 6.21 2.48 -6.12
CA SER A 114 5.80 1.37 -6.98
C SER A 114 4.28 1.15 -6.92
N GLY A 115 3.66 1.31 -5.75
CA GLY A 115 2.20 1.27 -5.59
C GLY A 115 1.49 2.40 -6.33
N VAL A 116 2.02 3.63 -6.25
CA VAL A 116 1.53 4.80 -7.01
C VAL A 116 1.65 4.57 -8.53
N ALA A 117 2.79 4.07 -8.99
CA ALA A 117 3.02 3.81 -10.42
C ALA A 117 2.08 2.72 -10.97
N LEU A 118 1.87 1.63 -10.23
CA LEU A 118 0.95 0.56 -10.63
C LEU A 118 -0.52 0.99 -10.59
N GLY A 119 -0.88 1.83 -9.62
CA GLY A 119 -2.20 2.47 -9.57
C GLY A 119 -2.44 3.41 -10.76
N ALA A 120 -1.47 4.28 -11.06
CA ALA A 120 -1.51 5.18 -12.20
C ALA A 120 -1.58 4.41 -13.53
N LEU A 121 -0.79 3.34 -13.70
CA LEU A 121 -0.86 2.47 -14.86
C LEU A 121 -2.24 1.84 -15.02
N THR A 122 -2.83 1.37 -13.93
CA THR A 122 -4.19 0.80 -13.94
C THR A 122 -5.23 1.85 -14.38
N VAL A 123 -5.09 3.10 -13.93
CA VAL A 123 -5.96 4.22 -14.36
C VAL A 123 -5.78 4.53 -15.84
N VAL A 124 -4.53 4.64 -16.32
CA VAL A 124 -4.21 4.92 -17.73
C VAL A 124 -4.77 3.83 -18.65
N LEU A 125 -4.57 2.56 -18.30
CA LEU A 125 -5.10 1.43 -19.04
C LEU A 125 -6.64 1.36 -19.01
N SER A 126 -7.27 1.99 -18.03
CA SER A 126 -8.73 2.05 -17.92
C SER A 126 -9.38 3.18 -18.72
N ARG A 127 -8.61 4.22 -19.11
CA ARG A 127 -9.09 5.38 -19.90
C ARG A 127 -8.93 5.22 -21.42
N ARG A 128 -8.12 4.25 -21.88
CA ARG A 128 -7.83 4.02 -23.31
C ARG A 128 -8.84 3.09 -24.03
N GLY A 129 -10.06 2.93 -23.51
CA GLY A 129 -11.13 2.16 -24.12
C GLY A 129 -12.48 2.54 -23.55
#